data_AF-D7AXR9-F1
#
_entry.id   AF-D7AXR9-F1
#
_cell.length_a   1.000
_cell.length_b   1.000
_cell.length_c   1.000
_cell.angle_alpha   90.00
_cell.angle_beta   90.00
_cell.angle_gamma   90.00
#
_symmetry.space_group_name_H-M   'P 1'
#
loop_
_entity.id
_entity.type
_entity.pdbx_description
1 polymer ?
#
loop_
_entity_poly.entity_id
_entity_poly.type
_entity_poly.pdbx_seq_one_letter_code
_entity_poly.pdbx_strand_id
1 'polypeptide(L)'
;MVRLRRVLSLTGVAFGLALGAPSVAMADAVFEKDFGSASAEGATMTVVHSRVGDDGKVYYEYVTYTASMHGATVDRTTSKAN
;
A
#
# COMPACT_ATOMS: atom_id res chain seq x y z
N MET A 1 -0.56 -53.48 -3.02
CA MET A 1 -1.40 -52.38 -3.56
C MET A 1 -1.58 -51.17 -2.62
N VAL A 2 -1.32 -51.26 -1.31
CA VAL A 2 -1.52 -50.13 -0.35
C VAL A 2 -0.42 -49.06 -0.43
N ARG A 3 0.83 -49.44 -0.70
CA ARG A 3 1.97 -48.49 -0.78
C ARG A 3 1.88 -47.54 -1.98
N LEU A 4 1.39 -48.03 -3.12
CA LEU A 4 1.27 -47.22 -4.35
C LEU A 4 0.19 -46.14 -4.23
N ARG A 5 -0.92 -46.45 -3.54
CA ARG A 5 -2.00 -45.48 -3.28
C ARG A 5 -1.53 -44.34 -2.35
N ARG A 6 -0.71 -44.64 -1.33
CA ARG A 6 -0.17 -43.63 -0.41
C ARG A 6 0.80 -42.66 -1.08
N VAL A 7 1.59 -43.13 -2.04
CA VAL A 7 2.55 -42.28 -2.76
C VAL A 7 1.81 -41.29 -3.67
N LEU A 8 0.80 -41.74 -4.43
CA LEU A 8 0.00 -40.84 -5.27
C LEU A 8 -0.72 -39.74 -4.47
N SER A 9 -1.25 -40.09 -3.29
CA SER A 9 -1.93 -39.11 -2.42
C SER A 9 -0.98 -38.04 -1.90
N LEU A 10 0.27 -38.40 -1.56
CA LEU A 10 1.25 -37.43 -1.08
C LEU A 10 1.67 -36.44 -2.18
N THR A 11 1.82 -36.92 -3.42
CA THR A 11 2.21 -36.06 -4.55
C THR A 11 1.10 -35.07 -4.91
N GLY A 12 -0.17 -35.48 -4.86
CA GLY A 12 -1.31 -34.61 -5.12
C GLY A 12 -1.45 -33.46 -4.12
N VAL A 13 -1.21 -33.71 -2.84
CA VAL A 13 -1.24 -32.67 -1.79
C VAL A 13 -0.09 -31.67 -1.96
N ALA A 14 1.10 -32.14 -2.34
CA ALA A 14 2.26 -31.28 -2.58
C ALA A 14 2.04 -30.32 -3.77
N PHE A 15 1.44 -30.81 -4.86
CA PHE A 15 1.04 -29.96 -5.99
C PHE A 15 -0.10 -29.00 -5.63
N GLY A 16 -1.08 -29.45 -4.83
CA GLY A 16 -2.18 -28.61 -4.34
C GLY A 16 -1.71 -27.43 -3.49
N LEU A 17 -0.71 -27.63 -2.61
CA LEU A 17 -0.12 -26.54 -1.83
C LEU A 17 0.79 -25.62 -2.66
N ALA A 18 1.59 -26.18 -3.58
CA ALA A 18 2.54 -25.41 -4.37
C ALA A 18 1.86 -24.55 -5.46
N LEU A 19 0.74 -25.03 -6.03
CA LEU A 19 -0.03 -24.29 -7.04
C LEU A 19 -1.19 -23.47 -6.44
N GLY A 20 -1.58 -23.74 -5.19
CA GLY A 20 -2.69 -23.06 -4.52
C GLY A 20 -2.34 -21.75 -3.81
N ALA A 21 -1.05 -21.39 -3.74
CA ALA A 21 -0.60 -20.25 -2.94
C ALA A 21 0.08 -19.07 -3.69
N PRO A 22 -0.24 -18.71 -4.96
CA PRO A 22 0.37 -17.53 -5.57
C PRO A 22 -0.38 -16.21 -5.30
N SER A 23 -1.45 -16.14 -4.48
CA SER A 23 -2.45 -15.08 -4.67
C SER A 23 -2.76 -14.14 -3.51
N VAL A 24 -1.99 -14.11 -2.40
CA VAL A 24 -2.20 -13.08 -1.36
C VAL A 24 -0.89 -12.57 -0.77
N ALA A 25 0.03 -12.14 -1.63
CA ALA A 25 1.01 -11.14 -1.21
C ALA A 25 0.29 -9.78 -1.26
N MET A 26 -0.41 -9.40 -0.18
CA MET A 26 -0.85 -8.01 -0.03
C MET A 26 0.39 -7.19 0.28
N ALA A 27 0.94 -6.51 -0.73
CA ALA A 27 1.95 -5.49 -0.53
C ALA A 27 1.26 -4.25 0.05
N ASP A 28 1.03 -4.26 1.36
CA ASP A 28 0.63 -3.06 2.08
C ASP A 28 1.83 -2.12 2.13
N ALA A 29 1.81 -1.08 1.29
CA ALA A 29 2.82 -0.05 1.26
C ALA A 29 2.33 1.12 2.13
N VAL A 30 2.87 1.22 3.35
CA VAL A 30 2.59 2.32 4.27
C VAL A 30 3.73 3.34 4.17
N PHE A 31 3.40 4.57 3.79
CA PHE A 31 4.28 5.71 3.95
C PHE A 31 4.23 6.16 5.41
N GLU A 32 5.13 5.63 6.24
CA GLU A 32 5.13 5.90 7.69
C GLU A 32 5.73 7.28 8.01
N LYS A 33 6.71 7.74 7.22
CA LYS A 33 7.44 9.00 7.43
C LYS A 33 7.91 9.62 6.11
N ASP A 34 7.20 10.64 5.64
CA ASP A 34 7.68 11.57 4.62
C ASP A 34 8.27 12.81 5.31
N PHE A 35 9.52 13.16 4.96
CA PHE A 35 10.20 14.33 5.52
C PHE A 35 10.48 15.34 4.40
N GLY A 36 10.00 16.56 4.59
CA GLY A 36 10.37 17.71 3.77
C GLY A 36 10.25 18.99 4.56
N SER A 37 11.04 19.99 4.19
CA SER A 37 11.14 21.26 4.92
C SER A 37 10.89 22.44 4.00
N ALA A 38 9.91 23.27 4.35
CA ALA A 38 9.67 24.58 3.78
C ALA A 38 9.89 25.60 4.91
N SER A 39 11.00 26.35 4.86
CA SER A 39 11.44 27.19 5.98
C SER A 39 11.16 28.68 5.81
N ALA A 40 10.91 29.13 4.58
CA ALA A 40 10.49 30.51 4.34
C ALA A 40 9.00 30.66 4.66
N GLU A 41 8.63 31.78 5.29
CA GLU A 41 7.23 32.12 5.48
C GLU A 41 6.50 32.14 4.13
N GLY A 42 5.33 31.51 4.06
CA GLY A 42 4.57 31.35 2.83
C GLY A 42 5.07 30.25 1.90
N ALA A 43 6.19 29.57 2.21
CA ALA A 43 6.63 28.43 1.43
C ALA A 43 5.66 27.25 1.58
N THR A 44 5.32 26.64 0.45
CA THR A 44 4.36 25.54 0.37
C THR A 44 5.04 24.23 0.00
N MET A 45 4.68 23.15 0.66
CA MET A 45 5.09 21.78 0.34
C MET A 45 3.84 20.91 0.23
N THR A 46 3.68 20.20 -0.90
CA THR A 46 2.57 19.25 -1.08
C THR A 46 3.13 17.83 -1.11
N VAL A 47 2.62 16.99 -0.21
CA VAL A 47 2.89 15.55 -0.18
C VAL A 47 1.71 14.82 -0.80
N VAL A 48 1.97 13.86 -1.69
CA VAL A 48 0.92 13.09 -2.37
C VAL A 48 1.07 11.62 -1.99
N HIS A 49 0.11 11.08 -1.26
CA HIS A 49 0.04 9.66 -0.94
C HIS A 49 -0.88 8.98 -1.94
N SER A 50 -0.38 7.99 -2.67
CA SER A 50 -1.21 7.12 -3.50
C SER A 50 -1.32 5.75 -2.85
N ARG A 51 -2.55 5.23 -2.73
CA ARG A 51 -2.80 3.86 -2.25
C ARG A 51 -3.81 3.15 -3.12
N VAL A 52 -3.67 1.83 -3.25
CA VAL A 52 -4.70 0.96 -3.81
C VAL A 52 -5.58 0.50 -2.64
N GLY A 53 -6.88 0.78 -2.71
CA GLY A 53 -7.84 0.30 -1.73
C GLY A 53 -8.30 -1.13 -2.01
N ASP A 54 -8.99 -1.74 -1.05
CA ASP A 54 -9.50 -3.12 -1.15
C ASP A 54 -10.50 -3.31 -2.31
N ASP A 55 -11.09 -2.22 -2.80
CA ASP A 55 -11.97 -2.21 -3.99
C ASP A 55 -11.19 -2.17 -5.32
N GLY A 56 -9.86 -2.35 -5.27
CA GLY A 56 -8.97 -2.35 -6.43
C GLY A 56 -8.77 -0.96 -7.04
N LYS A 57 -9.31 0.10 -6.43
CA LYS A 57 -9.24 1.46 -6.95
C LYS A 57 -8.10 2.24 -6.31
N VAL A 58 -7.56 3.19 -7.07
CA VAL A 58 -6.48 4.07 -6.61
C VAL A 58 -7.08 5.29 -5.93
N TYR A 59 -6.58 5.59 -4.74
CA TYR A 59 -6.91 6.78 -3.96
C TYR A 59 -5.68 7.66 -3.84
N TYR A 60 -5.90 8.96 -3.90
CA TYR A 60 -4.87 9.97 -3.71
C TYR A 60 -5.23 10.85 -2.52
N GLU A 61 -4.31 11.03 -1.59
CA GLU A 61 -4.37 12.03 -0.53
C GLU A 61 -3.31 13.11 -0.81
N TYR A 62 -3.77 14.34 -0.97
CA TYR A 62 -2.92 15.51 -1.15
C TYR A 62 -2.88 16.26 0.18
N VAL A 63 -1.70 16.40 0.76
CA VAL A 63 -1.49 17.17 1.99
C VAL A 63 -0.57 18.33 1.68
N THR A 64 -1.11 19.55 1.72
CA THR A 64 -0.34 20.77 1.48
C THR A 64 -0.05 21.46 2.80
N TYR A 65 1.24 21.59 3.10
CA TYR A 65 1.78 22.33 4.22
C TYR A 65 2.19 23.73 3.76
N THR A 66 1.68 24.76 4.41
CA THR A 66 2.11 26.14 4.18
C THR A 66 2.82 26.66 5.42
N ALA A 67 4.10 26.99 5.31
CA ALA A 67 4.89 27.50 6.41
C ALA A 67 4.43 28.92 6.80
N SER A 68 4.43 29.19 8.11
CA SER A 68 4.07 30.47 8.72
C SER A 68 5.06 30.79 9.84
N MET A 69 5.10 32.05 10.30
CA MET A 69 5.93 32.43 11.45
C MET A 69 5.63 31.65 12.75
N HIS A 70 4.47 30.98 12.84
CA HIS A 70 4.01 30.29 14.05
C HIS A 70 3.88 28.77 13.88
N GLY A 71 4.38 28.20 12.78
CA GLY A 71 4.25 26.78 12.46
C GLY A 71 3.80 26.57 11.02
N ALA A 72 2.93 25.59 10.76
CA ALA A 72 2.41 25.33 9.42
C ALA A 72 0.88 25.22 9.41
N THR A 73 0.25 25.78 8.40
CA THR A 73 -1.14 25.46 8.05
C THR A 73 -1.15 24.21 7.19
N VAL A 74 -2.16 23.36 7.38
CA VAL A 74 -2.30 22.09 6.64
C VAL A 74 -3.65 22.06 5.93
N ASP A 75 -3.62 21.92 4.61
CA ASP A 75 -4.78 21.60 3.79
C ASP A 75 -4.71 20.13 3.34
N ARG A 76 -5.83 19.43 3.40
CA ARG A 76 -5.91 18.01 3.06
C ARG A 76 -7.09 17.74 2.15
N THR A 77 -6.81 17.16 1.00
CA THR A 77 -7.82 16.74 0.03
C THR A 77 -7.63 15.28 -0.34
N THR A 78 -8.71 14.49 -0.29
CA THR A 78 -8.71 13.09 -0.73
C THR A 78 -9.53 12.95 -2.01
N SER A 79 -9.01 12.21 -2.97
CA SER A 79 -9.67 11.93 -4.24
C SER A 79 -9.50 10.47 -4.65
N LYS A 80 -10.29 10.05 -5.64
CA LYS A 80 -10.33 8.70 -6.19
C LYS A 80 -10.09 8.75 -7.69
N ALA A 81 -9.25 7.85 -8.21
CA ALA A 81 -9.11 7.68 -9.65
C ALA A 81 -10.42 7.17 -10.26
N ASN A 82 -10.86 7.80 -11.36
CA ASN A 82 -12.02 7.38 -12.15
C ASN A 82 -11.68 6.22 -13.07
#